data_AF-C6XN76-F1
#
_entry.id   AF-C6XN76-F1
#
_cell.length_a   1.000
_cell.length_b   1.000
_cell.length_c   1.000
_cell.angle_alpha   90.00
_cell.angle_beta   90.00
_cell.angle_gamma   90.00
#
_symmetry.space_group_name_H-M   'P 1'
#
loop_
_entity.id
_entity.type
_entity.pdbx_description
1 polymer ?
#
loop_
_entity_poly.entity_id
_entity_poly.type
_entity_poly.pdbx_seq_one_letter_code
_entity_poly.pdbx_strand_id
1 'polypeptide(L)'
;MKHASIILCVLAAGVMPVANAQSAGDTPARAFEIKVEGAVAPSGLHQLTYPYSAGVKSRAGSCDLSVKVDDQGNIGAVSVEACSSDDFATEASKLVGVDETVEVASVHPLRIEWSMED
;
A
#
# COMPACT_ATOMS: atom_id res chain seq x y z
N MET A 1 51.50 -64.00 -5.86
CA MET A 1 50.49 -63.54 -4.89
C MET A 1 50.79 -62.08 -4.58
N LYS A 2 49.96 -61.15 -5.07
CA LYS A 2 50.34 -59.73 -5.20
C LYS A 2 49.10 -58.84 -5.10
N HIS A 3 48.72 -58.42 -3.89
CA HIS A 3 47.64 -57.43 -3.72
C HIS A 3 48.15 -56.29 -2.84
N ALA A 4 48.47 -55.17 -3.50
CA ALA A 4 48.67 -53.87 -2.87
C ALA A 4 47.31 -53.19 -2.81
N SER A 5 46.82 -52.90 -1.60
CA SER A 5 45.61 -52.10 -1.40
C SER A 5 45.96 -50.62 -1.50
N ILE A 6 45.49 -49.96 -2.56
CA ILE A 6 45.52 -48.50 -2.69
C ILE A 6 44.19 -47.98 -2.15
N ILE A 7 44.25 -47.27 -1.02
CA ILE A 7 43.10 -46.57 -0.43
C ILE A 7 42.82 -45.33 -1.28
N LEU A 8 41.70 -45.35 -1.99
CA LEU A 8 41.23 -44.25 -2.82
C LEU A 8 40.47 -43.25 -1.95
N CYS A 9 41.10 -42.14 -1.56
CA CYS A 9 40.42 -41.00 -0.93
C CYS A 9 39.57 -40.28 -1.98
N VAL A 10 38.27 -40.60 -2.02
CA VAL A 10 37.27 -39.85 -2.79
C VAL A 10 37.04 -38.52 -2.09
N LEU A 11 37.63 -37.46 -2.63
CA LEU A 11 37.29 -36.08 -2.30
C LEU A 11 35.87 -35.82 -2.83
N ALA A 12 34.88 -35.92 -1.95
CA ALA A 12 33.54 -35.43 -2.22
C ALA A 12 33.63 -33.91 -2.37
N ALA A 13 33.74 -33.43 -3.60
CA ALA A 13 33.51 -32.03 -3.94
C ALA A 13 32.03 -31.73 -3.63
N GLY A 14 31.76 -31.30 -2.40
CA GLY A 14 30.46 -30.81 -1.99
C GLY A 14 30.14 -29.57 -2.81
N VAL A 15 29.39 -29.76 -3.90
CA VAL A 15 28.71 -28.66 -4.59
C VAL A 15 27.66 -28.13 -3.63
N MET A 16 28.03 -27.14 -2.81
CA MET A 16 27.03 -26.37 -2.10
C MET A 16 26.12 -25.75 -3.16
N PRO A 17 24.79 -25.96 -3.12
CA PRO A 17 23.89 -25.18 -3.94
C PRO A 17 24.10 -23.74 -3.53
N VAL A 18 24.69 -22.94 -4.41
CA VAL A 18 24.69 -21.49 -4.26
C VAL A 18 23.23 -21.12 -4.42
N ALA A 19 22.53 -20.95 -3.30
CA ALA A 19 21.24 -20.28 -3.30
C ALA A 19 21.53 -18.89 -3.86
N ASN A 20 21.18 -18.68 -5.13
CA ASN A 20 21.16 -17.36 -5.71
C ASN A 20 20.14 -16.56 -4.91
N ALA A 21 20.59 -15.87 -3.88
CA ALA A 21 19.87 -14.74 -3.33
C ALA A 21 19.78 -13.75 -4.50
N GLN A 22 18.65 -13.77 -5.22
CA GLN A 22 18.30 -12.71 -6.13
C GLN A 22 18.42 -11.43 -5.33
N SER A 23 19.40 -10.61 -5.72
CA SER A 23 19.64 -9.31 -5.13
C SER A 23 18.29 -8.59 -5.04
N ALA A 24 17.91 -8.14 -3.85
CA ALA A 24 16.62 -7.47 -3.58
C ALA A 24 16.51 -6.09 -4.27
N GLY A 25 17.23 -5.87 -5.37
CA GLY A 25 17.52 -4.57 -5.95
C GLY A 25 16.83 -4.25 -7.27
N ASP A 26 16.20 -5.20 -7.95
CA ASP A 26 15.62 -4.98 -9.29
C ASP A 26 14.13 -5.34 -9.37
N THR A 27 13.35 -5.02 -8.33
CA THR A 27 11.90 -4.90 -8.57
C THR A 27 11.69 -3.59 -9.33
N PRO A 28 11.29 -3.61 -10.62
CA PRO A 28 11.08 -2.39 -11.37
C PRO A 28 10.07 -1.53 -10.63
N ALA A 29 10.41 -0.25 -10.42
CA ALA A 29 9.47 0.73 -9.88
C ALA A 29 8.25 0.76 -10.79
N ARG A 30 7.08 0.46 -10.24
CA ARG A 30 5.81 0.54 -10.96
C ARG A 30 5.18 1.88 -10.66
N ALA A 31 4.72 2.56 -11.70
CA ALA A 31 3.96 3.78 -11.55
C ALA A 31 2.56 3.46 -11.02
N PHE A 32 2.00 4.40 -10.26
CA PHE A 32 0.67 4.28 -9.68
C PHE A 32 0.00 5.64 -9.68
N GLU A 33 -1.32 5.62 -9.70
CA GLU A 33 -2.16 6.80 -9.60
C GLU A 33 -3.01 6.72 -8.33
N ILE A 34 -3.16 7.88 -7.67
CA ILE A 34 -4.14 8.08 -6.59
C ILE A 34 -5.05 9.20 -7.04
N LYS A 35 -6.29 8.85 -7.37
CA LYS A 35 -7.30 9.78 -7.83
C LYS A 35 -8.23 10.14 -6.68
N VAL A 36 -8.50 11.44 -6.50
CA VAL A 36 -9.37 11.95 -5.45
C VAL A 36 -10.47 12.79 -6.09
N GLU A 37 -11.72 12.41 -5.87
CA GLU A 37 -12.89 13.10 -6.43
C GLU A 37 -13.85 13.52 -5.31
N GLY A 38 -14.16 14.81 -5.25
CA GLY A 38 -15.09 15.34 -4.26
C GLY A 38 -15.22 16.87 -4.35
N ALA A 39 -16.26 17.41 -3.73
CA ALA A 39 -16.48 18.86 -3.69
C ALA A 39 -15.57 19.57 -2.68
N VAL A 40 -15.04 18.82 -1.70
CA VAL A 40 -14.21 19.34 -0.60
C VAL A 40 -12.98 18.45 -0.45
N ALA A 41 -11.81 19.07 -0.32
CA ALA A 41 -10.52 18.38 -0.22
C ALA A 41 -9.93 18.53 1.20
N PRO A 42 -9.80 17.44 1.97
CA PRO A 42 -9.10 17.47 3.27
C PRO A 42 -7.64 17.90 3.15
N SER A 43 -7.12 18.62 4.13
CA SER A 43 -5.71 19.06 4.15
C SER A 43 -4.71 17.90 4.16
N GLY A 44 -5.13 16.72 4.63
CA GLY A 44 -4.32 15.50 4.74
C GLY A 44 -4.09 14.73 3.44
N LEU A 45 -4.63 15.14 2.29
CA LEU A 45 -4.53 14.37 1.04
C LEU A 45 -3.08 14.04 0.63
N HIS A 46 -2.13 14.93 0.94
CA HIS A 46 -0.70 14.73 0.68
C HIS A 46 -0.06 13.56 1.45
N GLN A 47 -0.74 13.01 2.45
CA GLN A 47 -0.27 11.88 3.27
C GLN A 47 -0.67 10.53 2.68
N LEU A 48 -1.53 10.54 1.66
CA LEU A 48 -1.92 9.32 0.96
C LEU A 48 -0.76 8.77 0.15
N THR A 49 -0.65 7.45 0.18
CA THR A 49 0.33 6.63 -0.51
C THR A 49 -0.36 5.40 -1.08
N TYR A 50 0.30 4.70 -2.01
CA TYR A 50 -0.21 3.42 -2.47
C TYR A 50 0.09 2.33 -1.42
N PRO A 51 -0.90 1.56 -0.94
CA PRO A 51 -0.64 0.53 0.07
C PRO A 51 0.35 -0.52 -0.44
N TYR A 52 1.44 -0.74 0.29
CA TYR A 52 2.51 -1.66 -0.14
C TYR A 52 2.00 -3.08 -0.43
N SER A 53 1.14 -3.62 0.45
CA SER A 53 0.50 -4.93 0.30
C SER A 53 -0.43 -5.03 -0.91
N ALA A 54 -1.03 -3.92 -1.34
CA ALA A 54 -1.79 -3.84 -2.59
C ALA A 54 -0.84 -3.78 -3.79
N GLY A 55 0.22 -2.98 -3.71
CA GLY A 55 1.21 -2.76 -4.77
C GLY A 55 1.96 -4.04 -5.16
N VAL A 56 2.41 -4.84 -4.17
CA VAL A 56 3.06 -6.16 -4.41
C VAL A 56 2.16 -7.09 -5.23
N LYS A 57 0.84 -6.97 -5.09
CA LYS A 57 -0.15 -7.80 -5.79
C LYS A 57 -0.82 -7.08 -6.97
N SER A 58 -0.38 -5.86 -7.29
CA SER A 58 -0.97 -5.01 -8.34
C SER A 58 -2.50 -4.89 -8.21
N ARG A 59 -3.00 -4.75 -6.99
CA ARG A 59 -4.44 -4.62 -6.73
C ARG A 59 -4.84 -3.16 -6.75
N ALA A 60 -5.80 -2.81 -7.59
CA ALA A 60 -6.52 -1.54 -7.50
C ALA A 60 -7.58 -1.58 -6.39
N GLY A 61 -8.04 -0.40 -5.97
CA GLY A 61 -9.15 -0.30 -5.03
C GLY A 61 -9.62 1.13 -4.82
N SER A 62 -10.64 1.27 -3.98
CA SER A 62 -11.29 2.54 -3.73
C SER A 62 -11.85 2.64 -2.32
N CYS A 63 -12.00 3.86 -1.84
CA CYS A 63 -12.74 4.18 -0.62
C CYS A 63 -13.70 5.34 -0.88
N ASP A 64 -14.91 5.21 -0.34
CA ASP A 64 -15.90 6.27 -0.23
C ASP A 64 -15.86 6.83 1.19
N LEU A 65 -15.77 8.15 1.29
CA LEU A 65 -15.65 8.91 2.53
C LEU A 65 -16.74 9.98 2.58
N SER A 66 -17.05 10.42 3.80
CA SER A 66 -17.85 11.60 4.06
C SER A 66 -17.00 12.69 4.72
N VAL A 67 -17.18 13.93 4.27
CA VAL A 67 -16.51 15.11 4.78
C VAL A 67 -17.57 16.07 5.32
N LYS A 68 -17.55 16.32 6.62
CA LYS A 68 -18.44 17.28 7.28
C LYS A 68 -17.79 18.65 7.26
N VAL A 69 -18.56 19.67 6.85
CA VAL A 69 -18.09 21.06 6.80
C VAL A 69 -19.09 22.01 7.47
N ASP A 70 -18.60 23.15 7.94
CA ASP A 70 -19.44 24.26 8.40
C ASP A 70 -19.89 25.19 7.25
N ASP A 71 -20.62 26.26 7.61
CA ASP A 71 -21.12 27.28 6.70
C ASP A 71 -20.01 28.18 6.11
N GLN A 72 -18.80 28.13 6.67
CA GLN A 72 -17.61 28.84 6.20
C GLN A 72 -16.72 27.96 5.31
N GLY A 73 -17.01 26.67 5.19
CA GLY A 73 -16.25 25.68 4.42
C GLY A 73 -15.09 25.04 5.20
N ASN A 74 -15.01 25.22 6.52
CA ASN A 74 -14.04 24.51 7.35
C ASN A 74 -14.45 23.05 7.51
N ILE A 75 -13.49 22.14 7.48
CA ILE A 75 -13.74 20.70 7.66
C ILE A 75 -13.79 20.37 9.14
N GLY A 76 -14.93 19.90 9.61
CA GLY A 76 -15.15 19.47 10.99
C GLY A 76 -14.92 17.98 11.21
N ALA A 77 -15.17 17.13 10.21
CA ALA A 77 -14.84 15.72 10.33
C ALA A 77 -14.67 15.05 8.98
N VAL A 78 -13.87 13.99 8.95
CA VAL A 78 -13.76 13.06 7.83
C VAL A 78 -14.02 11.66 8.34
N SER A 79 -14.83 10.87 7.63
CA SER A 79 -15.15 9.48 8.00
C SER A 79 -15.08 8.57 6.78
N VAL A 80 -14.67 7.32 6.99
CA VAL A 80 -14.65 6.29 5.95
C VAL A 80 -15.98 5.54 6.00
N GLU A 81 -16.69 5.53 4.87
CA GLU A 81 -18.00 4.87 4.75
C GLU A 81 -17.85 3.43 4.25
N ALA A 82 -17.06 3.25 3.19
CA ALA A 82 -16.83 1.94 2.58
C ALA A 82 -15.49 1.90 1.86
N CYS A 83 -14.84 0.74 1.84
CA CYS A 83 -13.63 0.50 1.08
C CYS A 83 -13.68 -0.87 0.42
N SER A 84 -12.98 -1.00 -0.72
CA SER A 84 -12.90 -2.27 -1.45
C SER A 84 -12.04 -3.33 -0.74
N SER A 85 -11.12 -2.93 0.15
CA SER A 85 -10.37 -3.83 1.03
C SER A 85 -9.79 -3.10 2.25
N ASP A 86 -9.32 -3.87 3.22
CA ASP A 86 -8.68 -3.36 4.44
C ASP A 86 -7.36 -2.61 4.18
N ASP A 87 -6.65 -2.96 3.09
CA ASP A 87 -5.41 -2.27 2.70
C ASP A 87 -5.69 -0.79 2.37
N PHE A 88 -6.78 -0.54 1.63
CA PHE A 88 -7.21 0.82 1.29
C PHE A 88 -7.92 1.51 2.44
N ALA A 89 -8.66 0.76 3.29
CA ALA A 89 -9.25 1.33 4.49
C ALA A 89 -8.20 1.85 5.48
N THR A 90 -7.12 1.10 5.67
CA THR A 90 -5.98 1.51 6.50
C THR A 90 -5.35 2.80 5.95
N GLU A 91 -5.19 2.90 4.64
CA GLU A 91 -4.63 4.09 4.02
C GLU A 91 -5.57 5.31 4.12
N ALA A 92 -6.85 5.13 3.81
CA ALA A 92 -7.87 6.17 3.91
C ALA A 92 -8.04 6.69 5.35
N SER A 93 -7.80 5.84 6.35
CA SER A 93 -7.88 6.22 7.77
C SER A 93 -6.92 7.35 8.16
N LYS A 94 -5.85 7.59 7.39
CA LYS A 94 -4.93 8.72 7.60
C LYS A 94 -5.62 10.08 7.45
N LEU A 95 -6.72 10.11 6.70
CA LEU A 95 -7.52 11.33 6.52
C LEU A 95 -8.60 11.50 7.58
N VAL A 96 -8.91 10.44 8.35
CA VAL A 96 -9.94 10.50 9.37
C VAL A 96 -9.48 11.43 10.49
N GLY A 97 -10.31 12.41 10.78
CA GLY A 97 -10.10 13.38 11.83
C GLY A 97 -11.45 13.95 12.27
N VAL A 98 -11.49 14.44 13.50
CA VAL A 98 -12.65 15.13 14.06
C VAL A 98 -12.15 16.39 14.74
N ASP A 99 -12.74 17.51 14.37
CA ASP A 99 -12.67 18.78 15.05
C ASP A 99 -14.06 19.08 15.62
N GLU A 100 -14.20 18.86 16.93
CA GLU A 100 -15.46 19.06 17.66
C GLU A 100 -15.84 20.55 17.79
N THR A 101 -14.95 21.47 17.42
CA THR A 101 -15.22 22.91 17.47
C THR A 101 -15.99 23.40 16.24
N VAL A 102 -16.05 22.59 15.18
CA VAL A 102 -16.73 22.92 13.93
C VAL A 102 -18.18 22.46 14.00
N GLU A 103 -19.12 23.41 13.93
CA GLU A 103 -20.55 23.11 13.85
C GLU A 103 -20.91 22.68 12.42
N VAL A 104 -21.38 21.43 12.27
CA VAL A 104 -21.61 20.83 10.96
C VAL A 104 -22.82 21.45 10.27
N ALA A 105 -22.60 22.06 9.11
CA ALA A 105 -23.65 22.60 8.24
C ALA A 105 -24.01 21.67 7.08
N SER A 106 -23.02 20.98 6.49
CA SER A 106 -23.24 20.05 5.37
C SER A 106 -22.28 18.85 5.39
N VAL A 107 -22.64 17.82 4.63
CA VAL A 107 -21.85 16.60 4.43
C VAL A 107 -21.61 16.40 2.94
N HIS A 108 -20.35 16.28 2.54
CA HIS A 108 -19.94 16.09 1.15
C HIS A 108 -19.30 14.72 0.95
N PRO A 109 -19.66 14.00 -0.12
CA PRO A 109 -18.98 12.76 -0.47
C PRO A 109 -17.58 13.05 -1.03
N LEU A 110 -16.66 12.15 -0.73
CA LEU A 110 -15.30 12.12 -1.26
C LEU A 110 -14.97 10.68 -1.65
N ARG A 111 -14.43 10.47 -2.85
CA ARG A 111 -13.99 9.17 -3.34
C ARG A 111 -12.49 9.19 -3.59
N ILE A 112 -11.81 8.14 -3.15
CA ILE A 112 -10.38 7.94 -3.40
C ILE A 112 -10.22 6.62 -4.15
N GLU A 113 -9.44 6.63 -5.23
CA GLU A 113 -9.17 5.46 -6.05
C GLU A 113 -7.66 5.28 -6.22
N TRP A 114 -7.19 4.05 -6.10
CA TRP A 114 -5.81 3.65 -6.30
C TRP A 114 -5.73 2.68 -7.46
N SER A 115 -4.90 2.98 -8.45
CA SER A 115 -4.65 2.13 -9.63
C SER A 115 -3.16 2.05 -9.92
N MET A 116 -2.73 0.94 -10.51
CA MET A 116 -1.40 0.85 -11.11
C MET A 116 -1.53 1.34 -12.55
N GLU A 117 -0.55 2.11 -13.04
CA GLU A 117 -0.47 2.42 -14.46
C GLU A 117 0.00 1.17 -15.23
N ASP A 118 -0.59 0.93 -16.40
CA ASP A 118 -0.26 -0.18 -17.30
C ASP A 118 1.09 0.01 -18.02
#